data_AF-A0A523SN55-F1
#
_entry.id   AF-A0A523SN55-F1
#
_cell.length_a   1.000
_cell.length_b   1.000
_cell.length_c   1.000
_cell.angle_alpha   90.00
_cell.angle_beta   90.00
_cell.angle_gamma   90.00
#
_symmetry.space_group_name_H-M   'P 1'
#
loop_
_entity.id
_entity.type
_entity.pdbx_description
1 polymer ?
#
loop_
_entity_poly.entity_id
_entity_poly.type
_entity_poly.pdbx_seq_one_letter_code
_entity_poly.pdbx_strand_id
1 'polypeptide(L)' 'MPTWVCTECKAEYTSRCRQATCSNCGAPKEKHKKKA' A
#
# COMPACT_ATOMS: atom_id res chain seq x y z
N MET A 1 0.51 13.51 -4.57
CA MET A 1 0.16 12.59 -3.47
C MET A 1 1.05 11.36 -3.60
N PRO A 2 1.61 10.81 -2.52
CA PRO A 2 2.50 9.67 -2.66
C PRO A 2 1.72 8.42 -3.08
N THR A 3 2.33 7.64 -3.98
CA THR A 3 1.83 6.34 -4.39
C THR A 3 2.42 5.28 -3.47
N TRP A 4 1.59 4.37 -3.02
CA TRP A 4 1.96 3.24 -2.16
C TRP A 4 1.65 1.96 -2.90
N VAL A 5 2.55 0.99 -2.82
CA VAL A 5 2.40 -0.33 -3.43
C VAL A 5 2.41 -1.40 -2.36
N CYS A 6 1.41 -2.28 -2.36
CA CYS A 6 1.44 -3.48 -1.54
C CYS A 6 2.46 -4.48 -2.09
N THR A 7 3.46 -4.89 -1.31
CA THR A 7 4.46 -5.87 -1.75
C THR A 7 3.93 -7.30 -1.84
N GLU A 8 2.77 -7.60 -1.26
CA GLU A 8 2.14 -8.91 -1.42
C GLU A 8 1.36 -9.00 -2.73
N CYS A 9 0.30 -8.20 -2.88
CA CYS A 9 -0.56 -8.27 -4.07
C CYS A 9 -0.17 -7.30 -5.19
N LYS A 10 0.91 -6.53 -5.04
CA LYS A 10 1.37 -5.49 -5.99
C LYS A 10 0.34 -4.39 -6.28
N ALA A 11 -0.72 -4.32 -5.48
CA ALA A 11 -1.76 -3.31 -5.61
C ALA A 11 -1.20 -1.91 -5.31
N GLU A 12 -1.47 -0.96 -6.21
CA GLU A 12 -1.03 0.42 -6.10
C GLU A 12 -2.20 1.32 -5.69
N TYR A 13 -1.94 2.25 -4.78
CA TYR A 13 -2.92 3.26 -4.38
C TYR A 13 -2.24 4.59 -4.09
N THR A 14 -2.94 5.68 -4.34
CA THR A 14 -2.47 7.04 -4.06
C THR A 14 -3.15 7.55 -2.79
N SER A 15 -2.36 7.81 -1.75
CA SER A 15 -2.88 8.33 -0.49
C SER A 15 -1.80 9.11 0.26
N ARG A 16 -2.20 10.13 1.02
CA ARG A 16 -1.25 10.87 1.89
C ARG A 16 -0.58 9.95 2.92
N CYS A 17 -1.32 8.95 3.41
CA CYS A 17 -0.85 8.02 4.44
C CYS A 17 -0.90 6.57 3.93
N ARG A 18 0.00 5.74 4.49
CA ARG A 18 0.02 4.29 4.29
C ARG A 18 -1.25 3.68 4.87
N GLN A 19 -1.99 2.89 4.10
CA GLN A 19 -3.18 2.20 4.58
C GLN A 19 -2.82 1.17 5.66
N ALA A 20 -3.71 1.02 6.65
CA ALA A 20 -3.57 0.05 7.75
C ALA A 20 -3.57 -1.40 7.25
N THR A 21 -4.42 -1.68 6.26
CA THR A 21 -4.59 -2.97 5.60
C THR A 21 -4.77 -2.76 4.09
N CYS A 22 -4.29 -3.70 3.29
CA CYS A 22 -4.44 -3.65 1.85
C CYS A 22 -5.87 -4.01 1.47
N SER A 23 -6.55 -3.17 0.69
CA SER A 23 -7.92 -3.46 0.24
C SER A 23 -8.04 -4.69 -0.66
N ASN A 24 -6.95 -5.12 -1.31
CA ASN A 24 -6.96 -6.29 -2.21
C ASN A 24 -6.64 -7.61 -1.51
N CYS A 25 -5.64 -7.62 -0.63
CA CYS A 25 -5.10 -8.85 -0.05
C CYS A 25 -5.16 -8.90 1.48
N GLY A 26 -5.69 -7.86 2.15
CA GLY A 26 -5.71 -7.78 3.61
C GLY A 26 -4.35 -7.59 4.26
N ALA A 27 -3.26 -7.50 3.49
CA ALA A 27 -1.90 -7.37 3.99
C ALA A 27 -1.73 -6.15 4.92
N PRO A 28 -0.99 -6.29 6.04
CA PRO A 28 -0.83 -5.22 7.01
C PRO A 28 0.01 -4.06 6.46
N LYS A 29 -0.09 -2.90 7.11
CA LYS A 29 0.59 -1.64 6.72
C LYS A 29 2.07 -1.78 6.41
N GLU A 30 2.77 -2.71 7.06
CA GLU A 30 4.20 -2.95 6.90
C GLU A 30 4.56 -3.38 5.47
N LYS A 31 3.62 -4.06 4.79
CA LYS A 31 3.77 -4.55 3.42
C LYS A 31 3.50 -3.47 2.36
N HIS A 32 3.14 -2.23 2.69
CA HIS A 32 2.86 -1.20 1.67
C HIS A 32 4.07 -0.32 1.33
N LYS A 33 5.01 -0.64 0.45
CA LYS A 33 6.13 0.30 0.22
C LYS A 33 5.68 1.60 -0.47
N LYS A 34 6.28 2.73 -0.10
CA LYS A 34 6.09 3.99 -0.83
C LYS A 34 6.80 3.84 -2.17
N LYS A 35 6.07 4.04 -3.27
CA LYS A 35 6.66 4.14 -4.60
C LYS A 35 7.26 5.54 -4.70
N ALA A 36 8.59 5.59 -4.81
CA ALA A 36 9.35 6.83 -4.95
C ALA A 36 9.03 7.49 -6.29
#